data_AF-A0A0L7M204-F1
#
_entry.id   AF-A0A0L7M204-F1
#
_cell.length_a   1.000
_cell.length_b   1.000
_cell.length_c   1.000
_cell.angle_alpha   90.00
_cell.angle_beta   90.00
_cell.angle_gamma   90.00
#
_symmetry.space_group_name_H-M   'P 1'
#
loop_
_entity.id
_entity.type
_entity.pdbx_description
1 polymer ?
#
loop_
_entity_poly.entity_id
_entity_poly.type
_entity_poly.pdbx_seq_one_letter_code
_entity_poly.pdbx_strand_id
1 'polypeptide(L)'
;MARFKSQFNFMLKFKRHIGNKIIWGRTNNFFYKKEYIFSSFRNNIGKRYLSIHEYLSVDLLRSHNVPCPEGYAAKTAEEAEEKALLLQNVCGDNDLVIKAQVLSGGRGVGYFKENNFEGGVHVCRNSMEVKEIATKMLNNTLITKQSGPEGKKCNTVFICERFYIRKERYIAFLLDRNSDGIILLGSSIGGSSIEDIIKKNPDAIYKLNIDINNGLTTGQAREFSENIGFKNDQLNIVTRTIDV
;
A
#
# COMPACT_ATOMS: atom_id res chain seq x y z
N MET A 1 19.82 13.10 -37.96
CA MET A 1 19.54 11.71 -37.54
C MET A 1 20.73 10.72 -37.68
N ALA A 2 21.97 11.16 -37.89
CA ALA A 2 23.14 10.28 -38.03
C ALA A 2 24.17 10.35 -36.87
N ARG A 3 23.98 11.25 -35.89
CA ARG A 3 24.96 11.49 -34.81
C ARG A 3 24.62 10.86 -33.45
N PHE A 4 23.43 10.25 -33.30
CA PHE A 4 22.99 9.58 -32.06
C PHE A 4 23.12 8.04 -32.12
N LYS A 5 23.16 7.44 -33.32
CA LYS A 5 23.36 5.98 -33.52
C LYS A 5 24.81 5.50 -33.29
N SER A 6 25.79 6.40 -33.33
CA SER A 6 27.21 6.06 -33.14
C SER A 6 27.61 5.85 -31.67
N GLN A 7 27.04 6.62 -30.74
CA GLN A 7 27.35 6.48 -29.31
C GLN A 7 26.69 5.26 -28.64
N PHE A 8 25.52 4.82 -29.13
CA PHE A 8 24.82 3.66 -28.58
C PHE A 8 25.50 2.32 -28.94
N ASN A 9 26.09 2.23 -30.14
CA ASN A 9 26.82 1.04 -30.60
C ASN A 9 28.20 0.86 -29.97
N PHE A 10 28.80 1.92 -29.40
CA PHE A 10 30.06 1.81 -28.65
C PHE A 10 29.83 1.25 -27.23
N MET A 11 28.72 1.64 -26.59
CA MET A 11 28.39 1.24 -25.22
C MET A 11 27.88 -0.20 -25.10
N LEU A 12 27.27 -0.75 -26.16
CA LEU A 12 26.82 -2.15 -26.22
C LEU A 12 27.91 -3.15 -26.62
N LYS A 13 29.02 -2.71 -27.24
CA LYS A 13 30.19 -3.56 -27.51
C LYS A 13 31.13 -3.71 -26.31
N PHE A 14 31.10 -2.81 -25.33
CA PHE A 14 31.95 -2.89 -24.13
C PHE A 14 31.39 -3.83 -23.04
N LYS A 15 30.13 -4.25 -23.14
CA LYS A 15 29.48 -5.15 -22.16
C LYS A 15 29.58 -6.65 -22.52
N ARG A 16 30.24 -7.02 -23.63
CA ARG A 16 30.38 -8.42 -24.11
C ARG A 16 31.80 -9.00 -24.04
N HIS A 17 32.75 -8.31 -23.42
CA HIS A 17 34.16 -8.78 -23.37
C HIS A 17 34.84 -8.55 -22.02
N ILE A 18 34.21 -8.97 -20.92
CA ILE A 18 34.95 -9.28 -19.69
C ILE A 18 34.40 -10.62 -19.17
N GLY A 19 34.84 -11.69 -19.83
CA GLY A 19 34.68 -13.04 -19.36
C GLY A 19 35.58 -13.28 -18.14
N ASN A 20 35.07 -14.07 -17.20
CA ASN A 20 35.81 -14.63 -16.08
C ASN A 20 37.10 -15.29 -16.56
N LYS A 21 38.26 -14.81 -16.09
CA LYS A 21 39.47 -15.63 -15.95
C LYS A 21 40.45 -14.98 -14.97
N ILE A 22 40.56 -15.63 -13.81
CA ILE A 22 41.65 -15.46 -12.86
C ILE A 22 42.90 -16.05 -13.52
N ILE A 23 43.95 -15.26 -13.70
CA ILE A 23 45.29 -15.74 -14.06
C ILE A 23 46.30 -14.99 -13.20
N TRP A 24 47.03 -15.75 -12.38
CA TRP A 24 48.18 -15.29 -11.61
C TRP A 24 49.41 -15.15 -12.51
N GLY A 25 50.17 -14.06 -12.37
CA GLY A 25 51.46 -13.87 -13.03
C GLY A 25 52.32 -12.85 -12.29
N ARG A 26 53.45 -13.30 -11.76
CA ARG A 26 54.55 -12.49 -11.19
C ARG A 26 55.34 -11.83 -12.32
N THR A 27 55.61 -10.53 -12.24
CA THR A 27 56.92 -9.92 -12.54
C THR A 27 56.97 -8.46 -12.05
N ASN A 28 58.21 -7.99 -11.88
CA ASN A 28 58.68 -6.89 -11.05
C ASN A 28 58.26 -5.46 -11.47
N ASN A 29 58.34 -4.58 -10.47
CA ASN A 29 58.44 -3.12 -10.56
C ASN A 29 57.21 -2.37 -11.09
N PHE A 30 56.26 -2.11 -10.20
CA PHE A 30 55.88 -0.74 -9.82
C PHE A 30 54.89 -0.81 -8.66
N PHE A 31 55.32 -0.40 -7.48
CA PHE A 31 54.43 -0.18 -6.33
C PHE A 31 53.57 1.06 -6.61
N TYR A 32 52.36 0.86 -7.13
CA TYR A 32 51.27 1.83 -6.98
C TYR A 32 50.22 1.24 -6.04
N LYS A 33 50.13 1.89 -4.88
CA LYS A 33 49.16 1.66 -3.81
C LYS A 33 47.74 1.76 -4.40
N LYS A 34 47.08 0.62 -4.64
CA LYS A 34 45.71 0.53 -5.16
C LYS A 34 44.72 0.46 -3.98
N GLU A 35 44.74 1.49 -3.16
CA GLU A 35 43.60 1.90 -2.36
C GLU A 35 43.09 3.21 -2.97
N TYR A 36 41.81 3.50 -2.81
CA TYR A 36 41.06 4.59 -3.48
C TYR A 36 40.60 4.26 -4.90
N ILE A 37 39.47 3.56 -4.98
CA ILE A 37 38.20 3.98 -5.62
C ILE A 37 37.32 2.72 -5.65
N PHE A 38 36.94 2.22 -4.48
CA PHE A 38 35.89 1.20 -4.36
C PHE A 38 34.97 1.50 -3.16
N SER A 39 34.83 2.79 -2.83
CA SER A 39 33.97 3.27 -1.76
C SER A 39 33.16 4.49 -2.22
N SER A 40 32.29 4.31 -3.23
CA SER A 40 31.13 5.22 -3.34
C SER A 40 30.00 4.76 -4.28
N PHE A 41 30.03 3.56 -4.86
CA PHE A 41 28.80 2.99 -5.44
C PHE A 41 28.00 2.28 -4.35
N ARG A 42 27.64 3.01 -3.29
CA ARG A 42 26.45 2.64 -2.53
C ARG A 42 25.30 2.72 -3.53
N ASN A 43 24.65 1.58 -3.76
CA ASN A 43 23.39 1.50 -4.47
C ASN A 43 22.46 2.60 -3.96
N ASN A 44 22.34 3.69 -4.72
CA ASN A 44 21.35 4.73 -4.51
C ASN A 44 20.01 4.14 -4.98
N ILE A 45 19.53 3.13 -4.24
CA ILE A 45 18.14 2.69 -4.35
C ILE A 45 17.35 3.89 -3.87
N GLY A 46 16.67 4.57 -4.80
CA GLY A 46 15.82 5.71 -4.48
C GLY A 46 14.89 5.34 -3.33
N LYS A 47 15.10 5.95 -2.16
CA LYS A 47 14.23 5.75 -1.00
C LYS A 47 12.92 6.49 -1.28
N ARG A 48 11.82 5.75 -1.28
CA ARG A 48 10.47 6.34 -1.34
C ARG A 48 10.07 6.75 0.06
N TYR A 49 10.09 8.05 0.33
CA TYR A 49 9.71 8.60 1.63
C TYR A 49 8.22 8.95 1.73
N LEU A 50 7.46 8.76 0.65
CA LEU A 50 6.05 9.10 0.64
C LEU A 50 5.21 7.93 1.16
N SER A 51 4.44 8.20 2.20
CA SER A 51 3.34 7.37 2.67
C SER A 51 2.19 8.31 2.99
N ILE A 52 1.01 8.01 2.46
CA ILE A 52 -0.19 8.82 2.65
C ILE A 52 -1.16 8.12 3.59
N HIS A 53 -1.96 8.90 4.31
CA HIS A 53 -2.99 8.37 5.20
C HIS A 53 -4.17 7.79 4.41
N GLU A 54 -4.99 6.98 5.08
CA GLU A 54 -6.15 6.31 4.48
C GLU A 54 -7.14 7.32 3.90
N TYR A 55 -7.49 8.38 4.65
CA TYR A 55 -8.45 9.37 4.17
C TYR A 55 -7.99 10.06 2.87
N LEU A 56 -6.70 10.41 2.76
CA LEU A 56 -6.11 10.96 1.53
C LEU A 56 -6.11 9.95 0.39
N SER A 57 -5.86 8.67 0.70
CA SER A 57 -5.87 7.60 -0.29
C SER A 57 -7.28 7.38 -0.82
N VAL A 58 -8.28 7.38 0.06
CA VAL A 58 -9.70 7.28 -0.30
C VAL A 58 -10.12 8.44 -1.18
N ASP A 59 -9.76 9.68 -0.84
CA ASP A 59 -10.05 10.86 -1.67
C ASP A 59 -9.45 10.73 -3.07
N LEU A 60 -8.19 10.28 -3.16
CA LEU A 60 -7.51 10.07 -4.44
C LEU A 60 -8.16 8.96 -5.28
N LEU A 61 -8.58 7.87 -4.65
CA LEU A 61 -9.27 6.77 -5.32
C LEU A 61 -10.64 7.23 -5.83
N ARG A 62 -11.40 7.98 -5.02
CA ARG A 62 -12.70 8.55 -5.43
C ARG A 62 -12.57 9.50 -6.60
N SER A 63 -11.51 10.33 -6.65
CA SER A 63 -11.30 11.24 -7.78
C SER A 63 -11.04 10.52 -9.11
N HIS A 64 -10.74 9.22 -9.06
CA HIS A 64 -10.58 8.33 -10.22
C HIS A 64 -11.73 7.32 -10.34
N ASN A 65 -12.91 7.62 -9.78
CA ASN A 65 -14.12 6.80 -9.85
C ASN A 65 -13.99 5.40 -9.27
N VAL A 66 -13.01 5.16 -8.38
CA VAL A 66 -12.93 3.91 -7.62
C VAL A 66 -13.96 3.96 -6.47
N PRO A 67 -14.90 3.00 -6.39
CA PRO A 67 -15.89 2.99 -5.31
C PRO A 67 -15.21 2.88 -3.94
N CYS A 68 -15.43 3.88 -3.09
CA CYS A 68 -14.86 3.96 -1.74
C CYS A 68 -15.94 4.44 -0.75
N PRO A 69 -15.80 4.16 0.56
CA PRO A 69 -16.72 4.70 1.56
C PRO A 69 -16.73 6.22 1.53
N GLU A 70 -17.91 6.79 1.76
CA GLU A 70 -18.01 8.20 2.14
C GLU A 70 -17.41 8.40 3.54
N GLY A 71 -16.79 9.56 3.75
CA GLY A 71 -16.17 9.85 5.03
C GLY A 71 -15.37 11.15 5.06
N TYR A 72 -15.01 11.54 6.27
CA TYR A 72 -14.33 12.80 6.55
C TYR A 72 -13.25 12.62 7.62
N ALA A 73 -12.16 13.37 7.47
CA ALA A 73 -11.12 13.45 8.49
C ALA A 73 -11.46 14.53 9.53
N ALA A 74 -11.05 14.30 10.77
CA ALA A 74 -11.17 15.25 11.87
C ALA A 74 -9.92 15.24 12.75
N LYS A 75 -9.57 16.40 13.32
CA LYS A 75 -8.39 16.61 14.19
C LYS A 75 -8.76 16.94 15.63
N THR A 76 -10.04 17.24 15.91
CA THR A 76 -10.58 17.40 17.26
C THR A 76 -11.78 16.47 17.46
N ALA A 77 -12.15 16.22 18.72
CA ALA A 77 -13.30 15.38 19.03
C ALA A 77 -14.62 16.06 18.61
N GLU A 78 -14.70 17.38 18.75
CA GLU A 78 -15.83 18.21 18.31
C GLU A 78 -15.97 18.16 16.78
N GLU A 79 -14.87 18.32 16.05
CA GLU A 79 -14.88 18.18 14.59
C GLU A 79 -15.33 16.76 14.19
N ALA A 80 -14.90 15.72 14.92
CA ALA A 80 -15.31 14.35 14.65
C ALA A 80 -16.84 14.15 14.83
N GLU A 81 -17.43 14.76 15.85
CA GLU A 81 -18.88 14.77 16.08
C GLU A 81 -19.63 15.47 14.93
N GLU A 82 -19.17 16.66 14.53
CA GLU A 82 -19.76 17.41 13.42
C GLU A 82 -19.69 16.63 12.10
N LYS A 83 -18.54 16.00 11.81
CA LYS A 83 -18.37 15.16 10.62
C LYS A 83 -19.24 13.91 10.66
N ALA A 84 -19.43 13.32 11.84
CA ALA A 84 -20.34 12.19 12.01
C ALA A 84 -21.78 12.58 11.70
N LEU A 85 -22.27 13.70 12.24
CA LEU A 85 -23.62 14.21 11.96
C LEU A 85 -23.82 14.49 10.47
N LEU A 86 -22.85 15.11 9.82
CA LEU A 86 -22.89 15.35 8.38
C LEU A 86 -23.00 14.04 7.60
N LEU A 87 -22.18 13.05 7.96
CA LEU A 87 -22.14 11.76 7.28
C LEU A 87 -23.43 10.96 7.47
N GLN A 88 -24.03 10.98 8.65
CA GLN A 88 -25.34 10.35 8.91
C GLN A 88 -26.44 10.94 8.02
N ASN A 89 -26.42 12.27 7.82
CA ASN A 89 -27.38 12.92 6.92
C ASN A 89 -27.17 12.53 5.45
N VAL A 90 -25.93 12.27 5.04
CA VAL A 90 -25.59 11.87 3.66
C VAL A 90 -25.93 10.40 3.40
N CYS A 91 -25.55 9.51 4.32
CA CYS A 91 -25.70 8.06 4.15
C CYS A 91 -27.10 7.55 4.54
N GLY A 92 -27.81 8.27 5.42
CA GLY A 92 -29.09 7.83 5.98
C GLY A 92 -28.98 6.66 6.97
N ASP A 93 -27.76 6.28 7.36
CA ASP A 93 -27.47 5.29 8.40
C ASP A 93 -26.96 5.99 9.67
N ASN A 94 -27.33 5.47 10.83
CA ASN A 94 -26.84 5.94 12.11
C ASN A 94 -25.47 5.34 12.45
N ASP A 95 -25.20 4.12 12.00
CA ASP A 95 -23.96 3.42 12.29
C ASP A 95 -22.81 3.95 11.42
N LEU A 96 -21.70 4.26 12.07
CA LEU A 96 -20.50 4.81 11.45
C LEU A 96 -19.27 3.99 11.87
N VAL A 97 -18.13 4.26 11.24
CA VAL A 97 -16.83 3.70 11.65
C VAL A 97 -15.85 4.84 11.89
N ILE A 98 -15.22 4.87 13.06
CA ILE A 98 -14.09 5.76 13.36
C ILE A 98 -12.78 4.99 13.25
N LYS A 99 -11.81 5.56 12.54
CA LYS A 99 -10.50 4.95 12.26
C LYS A 99 -9.36 5.91 12.58
N ALA A 100 -8.48 5.50 13.49
CA ALA A 100 -7.24 6.20 13.79
C ALA A 100 -6.36 6.32 12.54
N GLN A 101 -5.89 7.54 12.23
CA GLN A 101 -5.04 7.79 11.06
C GLN A 101 -3.57 7.77 11.48
N VAL A 102 -2.95 6.60 11.41
CA VAL A 102 -1.51 6.41 11.58
C VAL A 102 -0.93 5.65 10.39
N LEU A 103 0.32 5.93 10.03
CA LEU A 103 1.03 5.24 8.94
C LEU A 103 1.55 3.88 9.41
N SER A 104 0.64 3.00 9.83
CA SER A 104 0.93 1.64 10.28
C SER A 104 -0.32 0.78 10.08
N GLY A 105 -0.14 -0.47 9.64
CA GLY A 105 -1.22 -1.46 9.61
C GLY A 105 -1.50 -2.06 10.99
N GLY A 106 -2.48 -2.96 11.05
CA GLY A 106 -2.85 -3.63 12.31
C GLY A 106 -3.55 -2.73 13.33
N ARG A 107 -4.12 -1.60 12.90
CA ARG A 107 -4.78 -0.62 13.77
C ARG A 107 -5.91 -1.22 14.59
N GLY A 108 -6.74 -2.08 14.00
CA GLY A 108 -7.90 -2.68 14.67
C GLY A 108 -7.56 -3.53 15.90
N VAL A 109 -6.35 -4.12 15.96
CA VAL A 109 -5.88 -4.95 17.08
C VAL A 109 -4.79 -4.26 17.91
N GLY A 110 -4.55 -2.96 17.66
CA GLY A 110 -3.60 -2.16 18.42
C GLY A 110 -4.18 -1.65 19.74
N TYR A 111 -3.40 -0.85 20.47
CA TYR A 111 -3.88 -0.15 21.66
C TYR A 111 -3.18 1.21 21.82
N PHE A 112 -3.82 2.14 22.50
CA PHE A 112 -3.29 3.47 22.79
C PHE A 112 -2.51 3.46 24.10
N LYS A 113 -1.26 3.90 24.05
CA LYS A 113 -0.28 3.79 25.15
C LYS A 113 -0.68 4.59 26.39
N GLU A 114 -1.24 5.78 26.20
CA GLU A 114 -1.47 6.76 27.26
C GLU A 114 -2.71 6.43 28.10
N ASN A 115 -3.69 5.73 27.54
CA ASN A 115 -4.99 5.46 28.17
C ASN A 115 -5.44 3.99 28.12
N ASN A 116 -4.60 3.08 27.60
CA ASN A 116 -4.91 1.66 27.40
C ASN A 116 -6.17 1.40 26.56
N PHE A 117 -6.59 2.36 25.73
CA PHE A 117 -7.76 2.16 24.87
C PHE A 117 -7.42 1.16 23.75
N GLU A 118 -8.20 0.08 23.66
CA GLU A 118 -7.96 -0.99 22.68
C GLU A 118 -8.61 -0.68 21.34
N GLY A 119 -7.90 -1.00 20.25
CA GLY A 119 -8.36 -0.85 18.88
C GLY A 119 -8.29 0.59 18.34
N GLY A 120 -7.71 0.72 17.16
CA GLY A 120 -7.70 1.95 16.37
C GLY A 120 -8.84 2.03 15.34
N VAL A 121 -9.78 1.09 15.34
CA VAL A 121 -10.93 1.03 14.42
C VAL A 121 -12.15 0.56 15.19
N HIS A 122 -13.20 1.37 15.26
CA HIS A 122 -14.42 1.08 16.01
C HIS A 122 -15.67 1.41 15.21
N VAL A 123 -16.72 0.61 15.40
CA VAL A 123 -18.07 0.93 14.93
C VAL A 123 -18.75 1.78 15.99
N CYS A 124 -19.37 2.88 15.58
CA CYS A 124 -20.10 3.80 16.46
C CYS A 124 -21.56 3.84 16.03
N ARG A 125 -22.49 3.89 16.97
CA ARG A 125 -23.94 3.91 16.71
C ARG A 125 -24.52 5.32 16.55
N ASN A 126 -23.74 6.34 16.89
CA ASN A 126 -24.14 7.74 16.78
C ASN A 126 -22.92 8.67 16.85
N SER A 127 -23.15 9.96 16.58
CA SER A 127 -22.12 11.02 16.61
C SER A 127 -21.49 11.24 17.99
N MET A 128 -22.24 11.07 19.08
CA MET A 128 -21.71 11.21 20.45
C MET A 128 -20.68 10.12 20.74
N GLU A 129 -20.95 8.88 20.36
CA GLU A 129 -19.99 7.76 20.50
C GLU A 129 -18.74 8.00 19.64
N VAL A 130 -18.86 8.58 18.44
CA VAL A 130 -17.71 9.03 17.64
C VAL A 130 -16.84 10.02 18.42
N LYS A 131 -17.44 11.02 19.09
CA LYS A 131 -16.71 12.01 19.90
C LYS A 131 -15.97 11.38 21.08
N GLU A 132 -16.65 10.50 21.80
CA GLU A 132 -16.07 9.79 22.95
C GLU A 132 -14.85 8.97 22.53
N ILE A 133 -14.95 8.24 21.41
CA ILE A 133 -13.85 7.43 20.89
C ILE A 133 -12.75 8.33 20.32
N ALA A 134 -13.09 9.41 19.61
CA ALA A 134 -12.12 10.38 19.09
C ALA A 134 -11.27 10.98 20.22
N THR A 135 -11.87 11.27 21.38
CA THR A 135 -11.16 11.78 22.58
C THR A 135 -10.12 10.78 23.09
N LYS A 136 -10.39 9.47 22.96
CA LYS A 136 -9.46 8.41 23.36
C LYS A 136 -8.35 8.18 22.33
N MET A 137 -8.58 8.50 21.06
CA MET A 137 -7.62 8.30 19.98
C MET A 137 -6.71 9.51 19.73
N LEU A 138 -7.29 10.70 19.63
CA LEU A 138 -6.59 11.91 19.20
C LEU A 138 -5.52 12.33 20.20
N ASN A 139 -4.38 12.75 19.67
CA ASN A 139 -3.17 13.13 20.39
C ASN A 139 -2.51 12.02 21.23
N ASN A 140 -3.04 10.79 21.19
CA ASN A 140 -2.45 9.61 21.83
C ASN A 140 -1.66 8.76 20.82
N THR A 141 -0.87 7.82 21.32
CA THR A 141 0.05 6.98 20.55
C THR A 141 -0.52 5.58 20.36
N LEU A 142 -0.83 5.23 19.11
CA LEU A 142 -1.31 3.89 18.75
C LEU A 142 -0.13 2.94 18.53
N ILE A 143 -0.07 1.91 19.36
CA ILE A 143 0.87 0.79 19.24
C ILE A 143 0.19 -0.32 18.43
N THR A 144 0.89 -0.84 17.43
CA THR A 144 0.48 -1.99 16.63
C THR A 144 1.67 -2.95 16.49
N LYS A 145 1.39 -4.18 16.05
CA LYS A 145 2.44 -5.16 15.70
C LYS A 145 3.46 -4.60 14.69
N GLN A 146 3.04 -3.68 13.82
CA GLN A 146 3.87 -3.12 12.75
C GLN A 146 4.60 -1.83 13.14
N SER A 147 4.09 -1.04 14.10
CA SER A 147 4.79 0.16 14.59
C SER A 147 5.83 -0.14 15.66
N GLY A 148 5.74 -1.29 16.33
CA GLY A 148 6.61 -1.64 17.44
C GLY A 148 6.28 -0.82 18.71
N PRO A 149 7.12 -0.90 19.75
CA PRO A 149 6.81 -0.32 21.07
C PRO A 149 6.74 1.21 21.09
N GLU A 150 7.38 1.87 20.12
CA GLU A 150 7.31 3.33 19.98
C GLU A 150 5.93 3.82 19.52
N GLY A 151 5.18 2.97 18.81
CA GLY A 151 3.87 3.34 18.28
C GLY A 151 3.91 4.48 17.27
N LYS A 152 2.75 5.06 16.97
CA LYS A 152 2.61 6.29 16.18
C LYS A 152 1.54 7.19 16.76
N LYS A 153 1.84 8.48 16.88
CA LYS A 153 0.87 9.49 17.34
C LYS A 153 -0.29 9.62 16.36
N CYS A 154 -1.51 9.57 16.87
CA CYS A 154 -2.74 9.74 16.12
C CYS A 154 -3.23 11.19 16.25
N ASN A 155 -2.92 12.03 15.27
CA ASN A 155 -3.36 13.44 15.26
C ASN A 155 -4.66 13.66 14.46
N THR A 156 -5.13 12.62 13.78
CA THR A 156 -6.30 12.67 12.90
C THR A 156 -7.07 11.37 13.03
N VAL A 157 -8.39 11.46 13.00
CA VAL A 157 -9.30 10.31 12.86
C VAL A 157 -10.08 10.43 11.55
N PHE A 158 -10.48 9.30 10.98
CA PHE A 158 -11.33 9.23 9.79
C PHE A 158 -12.66 8.60 10.18
N ILE A 159 -13.74 9.35 9.97
CA ILE A 159 -15.12 8.92 10.22
C ILE A 159 -15.68 8.53 8.87
N CYS A 160 -16.09 7.28 8.71
CA CYS A 160 -16.59 6.78 7.43
C CYS A 160 -17.86 5.94 7.57
N GLU A 161 -18.54 5.79 6.45
CA GLU A 161 -19.69 4.93 6.25
C GLU A 161 -19.43 3.51 6.79
N ARG A 162 -20.48 2.92 7.39
CA ARG A 162 -20.46 1.53 7.83
C ARG A 162 -20.92 0.60 6.70
N PHE A 163 -19.99 -0.21 6.18
CA PHE A 163 -20.36 -1.32 5.28
C PHE A 163 -20.66 -2.62 6.04
N TYR A 164 -21.79 -3.27 5.75
CA TYR A 164 -22.08 -4.63 6.22
C TYR A 164 -21.36 -5.68 5.36
N ILE A 165 -20.08 -5.87 5.66
CA ILE A 165 -19.16 -6.72 4.90
C ILE A 165 -19.65 -8.17 4.89
N ARG A 166 -19.88 -8.72 3.69
CA ARG A 166 -20.23 -10.14 3.49
C ARG A 166 -19.02 -11.00 3.12
N LYS A 167 -18.09 -10.44 2.36
CA LYS A 167 -16.86 -11.08 1.91
C LYS A 167 -15.77 -10.03 1.77
N GLU A 168 -14.55 -10.41 2.08
CA GLU A 168 -13.36 -9.56 1.90
C GLU A 168 -12.41 -10.20 0.89
N ARG A 169 -11.65 -9.35 0.20
CA ARG A 169 -10.64 -9.71 -0.79
C ARG A 169 -9.40 -8.88 -0.55
N TYR A 170 -8.27 -9.40 -1.01
CA TYR A 170 -7.03 -8.64 -1.09
C TYR A 170 -6.71 -8.36 -2.55
N ILE A 171 -6.33 -7.11 -2.86
CA ILE A 171 -5.86 -6.67 -4.18
C ILE A 171 -4.74 -5.65 -3.95
N ALA A 172 -3.64 -5.77 -4.69
CA ALA A 172 -2.55 -4.80 -4.64
C ALA A 172 -1.82 -4.71 -6.00
N PHE A 173 -1.49 -3.50 -6.41
CA PHE A 173 -0.56 -3.24 -7.51
C PHE A 173 0.82 -2.91 -6.93
N LEU A 174 1.84 -3.60 -7.41
CA LEU A 174 3.22 -3.42 -6.97
C LEU A 174 4.15 -3.28 -8.16
N LEU A 175 5.24 -2.53 -7.97
CA LEU A 175 6.37 -2.58 -8.88
C LEU A 175 7.25 -3.77 -8.49
N ASP A 176 7.29 -4.80 -9.33
CA ASP A 176 8.11 -5.98 -9.13
C ASP A 176 9.48 -5.81 -9.79
N ARG A 177 10.53 -6.10 -9.02
CA ARG A 177 11.91 -6.01 -9.50
C ARG A 177 12.35 -7.24 -10.27
N ASN A 178 11.67 -8.38 -10.10
CA ASN A 178 12.04 -9.58 -10.83
C ASN A 178 11.51 -9.53 -12.26
N SER A 179 10.29 -9.02 -12.45
CA SER A 179 9.69 -8.82 -13.77
C SER A 179 10.05 -7.47 -14.42
N ASP A 180 10.77 -6.59 -13.73
CA ASP A 180 11.00 -5.19 -14.13
C ASP A 180 9.72 -4.48 -14.60
N GLY A 181 8.61 -4.71 -13.88
CA GLY A 181 7.28 -4.29 -14.32
C GLY A 181 6.27 -4.12 -13.19
N ILE A 182 4.99 -3.99 -13.54
CA ILE A 182 3.90 -3.93 -12.58
C ILE A 182 3.35 -5.35 -12.39
N ILE A 183 3.15 -5.76 -11.14
CA ILE A 183 2.47 -6.99 -10.79
C ILE A 183 1.18 -6.65 -10.03
N LEU A 184 0.09 -7.28 -10.45
CA LEU A 184 -1.19 -7.27 -9.76
C LEU A 184 -1.29 -8.54 -8.92
N LEU A 185 -1.41 -8.36 -7.61
CA LEU A 185 -1.59 -9.42 -6.63
C LEU A 185 -3.02 -9.43 -6.12
N GLY A 186 -3.59 -10.60 -5.89
CA GLY A 186 -4.86 -10.70 -5.21
C GLY A 186 -5.13 -12.04 -4.55
N SER A 187 -6.15 -12.07 -3.69
CA SER A 187 -6.56 -13.26 -2.97
C SER A 187 -8.06 -13.24 -2.70
N SER A 188 -8.66 -14.43 -2.76
CA SER A 188 -10.05 -14.67 -2.35
C SER A 188 -10.26 -14.54 -0.83
N ILE A 189 -9.17 -14.53 -0.06
CA ILE A 189 -9.12 -14.34 1.38
C ILE A 189 -8.65 -12.91 1.66
N GLY A 190 -9.51 -12.09 2.26
CA GLY A 190 -9.20 -10.76 2.76
C GLY A 190 -9.26 -10.67 4.30
N GLY A 191 -9.21 -9.45 4.84
CA GLY A 191 -9.41 -9.19 6.28
C GLY A 191 -8.20 -9.44 7.19
N SER A 192 -7.14 -10.04 6.66
CA SER A 192 -5.88 -10.30 7.37
C SER A 192 -4.69 -9.71 6.62
N SER A 193 -3.53 -9.65 7.27
CA SER A 193 -2.30 -9.22 6.61
C SER A 193 -1.93 -10.20 5.49
N ILE A 194 -1.35 -9.69 4.41
CA ILE A 194 -0.97 -10.52 3.27
C ILE A 194 0.13 -11.52 3.64
N GLU A 195 1.00 -11.14 4.57
CA GLU A 195 2.05 -11.99 5.11
C GLU A 195 1.45 -13.18 5.88
N ASP A 196 0.36 -12.96 6.61
CA ASP A 196 -0.34 -14.03 7.33
C ASP A 196 -1.10 -14.95 6.35
N ILE A 197 -1.66 -14.41 5.26
CA ILE A 197 -2.28 -15.21 4.19
C ILE A 197 -1.21 -16.10 3.54
N ILE A 198 -0.08 -15.54 3.11
CA ILE A 198 1.01 -16.29 2.46
C ILE A 198 1.56 -17.39 3.36
N LYS A 199 1.72 -17.12 4.66
CA LYS A 199 2.21 -18.12 5.63
C LYS A 199 1.24 -19.29 5.81
N LYS A 200 -0.06 -19.02 5.81
CA LYS A 200 -1.10 -20.05 6.01
C LYS A 200 -1.41 -20.82 4.72
N ASN A 201 -1.49 -20.11 3.60
CA ASN A 201 -1.82 -20.67 2.30
C ASN A 201 -1.19 -19.82 1.18
N PRO A 202 0.03 -20.15 0.72
CA PRO A 202 0.69 -19.41 -0.35
C PRO A 202 -0.06 -19.47 -1.69
N ASP A 203 -0.80 -20.56 -1.93
CA ASP A 203 -1.59 -20.77 -3.16
C ASP A 203 -2.87 -19.91 -3.20
N ALA A 204 -3.20 -19.23 -2.10
CA ALA A 204 -4.30 -18.26 -2.08
C ALA A 204 -3.96 -16.97 -2.82
N ILE A 205 -2.69 -16.73 -3.17
CA ILE A 205 -2.25 -15.51 -3.86
C ILE A 205 -2.19 -15.73 -5.36
N TYR A 206 -3.11 -15.09 -6.07
CA TYR A 206 -3.05 -14.96 -7.51
C TYR A 206 -2.16 -13.79 -7.91
N LYS A 207 -1.36 -13.99 -8.97
CA LYS A 207 -0.41 -12.99 -9.48
C LYS A 207 -0.58 -12.84 -10.98
N LEU A 208 -0.62 -11.60 -11.44
CA LEU A 208 -0.71 -11.25 -12.85
C LEU A 208 0.33 -10.17 -13.17
N ASN A 209 1.23 -10.45 -14.09
CA ASN A 209 2.17 -9.44 -14.60
C ASN A 209 1.45 -8.55 -15.63
N ILE A 210 1.64 -7.24 -15.50
CA ILE A 210 1.07 -6.23 -16.39
C ILE A 210 2.17 -5.72 -17.32
N ASP A 211 1.89 -5.74 -18.62
CA ASP A 211 2.80 -5.18 -19.61
C ASP A 211 2.82 -3.66 -19.49
N ILE A 212 4.02 -3.07 -19.37
CA ILE A 212 4.16 -1.63 -19.11
C ILE A 212 3.81 -0.77 -20.33
N ASN A 213 3.85 -1.34 -21.54
CA ASN A 213 3.57 -0.60 -22.77
C ASN A 213 2.09 -0.67 -23.15
N ASN A 214 1.47 -1.83 -22.95
CA ASN A 214 0.09 -2.12 -23.34
C ASN A 214 -0.90 -1.98 -22.17
N GLY A 215 -0.42 -1.92 -20.93
CA GLY A 215 -1.26 -1.84 -19.74
C GLY A 215 -1.97 -3.15 -19.41
N LEU A 216 -2.92 -3.07 -18.48
CA LEU A 216 -3.81 -4.17 -18.14
C LEU A 216 -4.96 -4.20 -19.14
N THR A 217 -5.21 -5.35 -19.76
CA THR A 217 -6.37 -5.49 -20.65
C THR A 217 -7.62 -5.87 -19.86
N THR A 218 -8.80 -5.48 -20.34
CA THR A 218 -10.09 -5.86 -19.72
C THR A 218 -10.25 -7.39 -19.57
N GLY A 219 -9.74 -8.17 -20.53
CA GLY A 219 -9.75 -9.64 -20.45
C GLY A 219 -8.92 -10.17 -19.28
N GLN A 220 -7.71 -9.64 -19.09
CA GLN A 220 -6.85 -9.97 -17.95
C GLN A 220 -7.44 -9.50 -16.62
N ALA A 221 -8.03 -8.30 -16.57
CA ALA A 221 -8.69 -7.77 -15.38
C ALA A 221 -9.87 -8.67 -14.96
N ARG A 222 -10.65 -9.16 -15.94
CA ARG A 222 -11.75 -10.09 -15.71
C ARG A 222 -11.25 -11.44 -15.20
N GLU A 223 -10.28 -12.05 -15.88
CA GLU A 223 -9.69 -13.32 -15.47
C GLU A 223 -9.12 -13.24 -14.04
N PHE A 224 -8.39 -12.16 -13.74
CA PHE A 224 -7.87 -11.90 -12.41
C PHE A 224 -9.01 -11.83 -11.37
N SER A 225 -10.09 -11.10 -11.68
CA SER A 225 -11.25 -10.94 -10.81
C SER A 225 -11.99 -12.26 -10.54
N GLU A 226 -12.10 -13.12 -11.56
CA GLU A 226 -12.66 -14.47 -11.44
C GLU A 226 -11.80 -15.36 -10.53
N ASN A 227 -10.47 -15.33 -10.71
CA ASN A 227 -9.53 -16.14 -9.93
C ASN A 227 -9.49 -15.75 -8.44
N ILE A 228 -9.74 -14.48 -8.09
CA ILE A 228 -9.90 -14.06 -6.70
C ILE A 228 -11.33 -14.23 -6.18
N GLY A 229 -12.20 -14.90 -6.95
CA GLY A 229 -13.49 -15.40 -6.49
C GLY A 229 -14.63 -14.38 -6.51
N PHE A 230 -14.59 -13.40 -7.42
CA PHE A 230 -15.77 -12.61 -7.80
C PHE A 230 -16.60 -13.34 -8.85
N LYS A 231 -17.93 -13.16 -8.81
CA LYS A 231 -18.89 -13.83 -9.70
C LYS A 231 -20.05 -12.90 -10.04
N ASN A 232 -20.77 -13.21 -11.12
CA ASN A 232 -22.01 -12.53 -11.54
C ASN A 232 -21.82 -11.00 -11.62
N ASP A 233 -22.76 -10.21 -11.10
CA ASP A 233 -22.73 -8.75 -11.19
C ASP A 233 -21.49 -8.12 -10.53
N GLN A 234 -20.96 -8.75 -9.48
CA GLN A 234 -19.75 -8.28 -8.80
C GLN A 234 -18.54 -8.29 -9.74
N LEU A 235 -18.50 -9.26 -10.66
CA LEU A 235 -17.38 -9.41 -11.58
C LEU A 235 -17.28 -8.22 -12.53
N ASN A 236 -18.41 -7.73 -13.05
CA ASN A 236 -18.41 -6.58 -13.96
C ASN A 236 -17.99 -5.29 -13.24
N ILE A 237 -18.44 -5.10 -12.00
CA ILE A 237 -18.07 -3.95 -11.17
C ILE A 237 -16.56 -3.97 -10.91
N VAL A 238 -16.04 -5.07 -10.39
CA VAL A 238 -14.62 -5.20 -10.02
C VAL A 238 -13.72 -5.13 -11.25
N THR A 239 -14.10 -5.77 -12.36
CA THR A 239 -13.33 -5.69 -13.61
C THR A 239 -13.11 -4.23 -14.03
N ARG A 240 -14.18 -3.41 -14.00
CA ARG A 240 -14.09 -1.97 -14.30
C ARG A 240 -13.29 -1.18 -13.26
N THR A 241 -13.31 -1.59 -11.99
CA THR A 241 -12.55 -0.95 -10.92
C THR A 241 -11.05 -1.26 -10.98
N ILE A 242 -10.67 -2.41 -11.56
CA ILE A 242 -9.26 -2.80 -11.74
C ILE A 242 -8.71 -2.27 -13.08
N ASP A 243 -9.57 -2.20 -14.11
CA ASP A 243 -9.31 -1.66 -15.44
C ASP A 243 -9.40 -0.11 -15.44
N VAL A 244 -8.50 0.55 -14.73
CA VAL A 244 -8.42 2.03 -14.56
C VAL A 244 -7.28 2.64 -15.36
#